data_AF-A0A961TYY2-F1
#
_entry.id   AF-A0A961TYY2-F1
#
_cell.length_a   1.000
_cell.length_b   1.000
_cell.length_c   1.000
_cell.angle_alpha   90.00
_cell.angle_beta   90.00
_cell.angle_gamma   90.00
#
_symmetry.space_group_name_H-M   'P 1'
#
loop_
_entity.id
_entity.type
_entity.pdbx_description
1 polymer ?
#
loop_
_entity_poly.entity_id
_entity_poly.type
_entity_poly.pdbx_seq_one_letter_code
_entity_poly.pdbx_strand_id
1 'polypeptide(L)'
;DLPLNLYHIQWKFRDEVRPRFGVMRGREFLMKDAYSFDLNYDAAKAAYNRMFVAYLRTFTRMGLKAIPMRADTGPIGGDLSHEFIILADTGESQVFCDKEFLDLPVPDDSTDFQNDGEIAGVVQQWTTPYAATDEMHDEAVWEGLPDDSRLSARGIEVGHIFHFGDKYSKPMNAKVQGPDGKEHHVSMGSYGIGPTRLIAAIIEASHDDNGIIWPASVAPFDVSLINMKVGDAACDELCERINSILTKAGKEVLYDDTDQRAGGKFATADLIGLPWQVIVGPRGAAAGEIEVKNRRTGERVTIPAEQALHHLDSGA
;
A
#
# COMPACT_ATOMS: atom_id res chain seq x y z
N ASP A 1 25.26 4.65 -19.48
CA ASP A 1 23.92 4.15 -19.79
C ASP A 1 23.38 3.16 -18.76
N LEU A 2 24.21 2.26 -18.22
CA LEU A 2 23.84 1.43 -17.07
C LEU A 2 24.38 2.05 -15.76
N PRO A 3 23.72 1.87 -14.61
CA PRO A 3 22.47 1.14 -14.41
C PRO A 3 21.25 1.87 -15.01
N LEU A 4 20.27 1.11 -15.49
CA LEU A 4 19.01 1.65 -16.01
C LEU A 4 17.82 0.87 -15.43
N ASN A 5 16.78 1.58 -15.00
CA ASN A 5 15.53 0.97 -14.56
C ASN A 5 14.35 1.64 -15.26
N LEU A 6 13.63 0.88 -16.08
CA LEU A 6 12.46 1.34 -16.83
C LEU A 6 11.21 0.74 -16.19
N TYR A 7 10.17 1.55 -16.03
CA TYR A 7 8.89 1.08 -15.51
C TYR A 7 7.70 1.67 -16.27
N HIS A 8 6.58 0.98 -16.18
CA HIS A 8 5.28 1.49 -16.61
C HIS A 8 4.19 1.04 -15.65
N ILE A 9 3.02 1.66 -15.80
CA ILE A 9 1.78 1.22 -15.15
C ILE A 9 0.79 0.95 -16.29
N GLN A 10 0.43 -0.32 -16.48
CA GLN A 10 -0.33 -0.72 -17.64
C GLN A 10 -1.21 -1.93 -17.34
N TRP A 11 -2.37 -1.99 -18.01
CA TRP A 11 -3.28 -3.12 -17.96
C TRP A 11 -2.60 -4.39 -18.47
N LYS A 12 -2.82 -5.48 -17.75
CA LYS A 12 -2.33 -6.83 -18.07
C LYS A 12 -3.52 -7.76 -18.15
N PHE A 13 -3.34 -8.83 -18.92
CA PHE A 13 -4.31 -9.90 -19.03
C PHE A 13 -3.65 -11.24 -18.69
N ARG A 14 -4.27 -12.01 -17.80
CA ARG A 14 -3.95 -13.41 -17.55
C ARG A 14 -5.26 -14.20 -17.64
N ASP A 15 -5.28 -15.24 -18.46
CA ASP A 15 -6.48 -16.10 -18.60
C ASP A 15 -6.57 -17.08 -17.42
N GLU A 16 -6.81 -16.52 -16.23
CA GLU A 16 -6.99 -17.27 -15.00
C GLU A 16 -8.17 -18.24 -15.15
N VAL A 17 -7.90 -19.54 -14.96
CA VAL A 17 -8.87 -20.63 -15.16
C VAL A 17 -10.07 -20.47 -14.24
N ARG A 18 -9.85 -19.95 -13.03
CA ARG A 18 -10.92 -19.72 -12.04
C ARG A 18 -10.79 -18.33 -11.43
N PRO A 19 -11.26 -17.26 -12.11
CA PRO A 19 -11.26 -15.91 -11.55
C PRO A 19 -12.13 -15.88 -10.30
N ARG A 20 -11.64 -15.26 -9.23
CA ARG A 20 -12.30 -15.25 -7.92
C ARG A 20 -11.84 -14.05 -7.09
N PHE A 21 -12.51 -13.81 -5.97
CA PHE A 21 -12.12 -12.76 -5.01
C PHE A 21 -12.05 -11.34 -5.63
N GLY A 22 -12.91 -11.07 -6.61
CA GLY A 22 -13.00 -9.77 -7.28
C GLY A 22 -11.68 -9.32 -7.89
N VAL A 23 -11.19 -8.15 -7.47
CA VAL A 23 -9.95 -7.53 -7.99
C VAL A 23 -8.66 -8.23 -7.52
N MET A 24 -8.72 -9.13 -6.53
CA MET A 24 -7.54 -9.88 -6.08
C MET A 24 -7.06 -10.90 -7.12
N ARG A 25 -8.00 -11.56 -7.80
CA ARG A 25 -7.73 -12.63 -8.77
C ARG A 25 -8.69 -12.56 -9.97
N GLY A 26 -8.59 -11.43 -10.68
CA GLY A 26 -9.25 -11.20 -11.97
C GLY A 26 -8.44 -11.68 -13.18
N ARG A 27 -8.97 -11.44 -14.38
CA ARG A 27 -8.26 -11.70 -15.65
C ARG A 27 -7.56 -10.47 -16.19
N GLU A 28 -8.23 -9.33 -16.12
CA GLU A 28 -7.67 -8.03 -16.49
C GLU A 28 -7.37 -7.25 -15.21
N PHE A 29 -6.13 -6.77 -15.07
CA PHE A 29 -5.65 -6.10 -13.87
C PHE A 29 -4.57 -5.07 -14.20
N LEU A 30 -4.50 -4.00 -13.41
CA LEU A 30 -3.43 -3.02 -13.52
C LEU A 30 -2.19 -3.52 -12.79
N MET A 31 -1.03 -3.39 -13.44
CA MET A 31 0.27 -3.72 -12.86
C MET A 31 1.26 -2.59 -13.10
N LYS A 32 1.98 -2.23 -12.04
CA LYS A 32 3.25 -1.52 -12.16
C LYS A 32 4.32 -2.58 -12.30
N ASP A 33 4.98 -2.67 -13.43
CA ASP A 33 6.12 -3.54 -13.65
C ASP A 33 7.33 -2.71 -14.09
N ALA A 34 8.43 -2.92 -13.39
CA ALA A 34 9.70 -2.27 -13.63
C ALA A 34 10.76 -3.33 -13.97
N TYR A 35 11.77 -2.94 -14.75
CA TYR A 35 12.83 -3.82 -15.24
C TYR A 35 14.17 -3.09 -15.13
N SER A 36 15.12 -3.66 -14.38
CA SER A 36 16.49 -3.12 -14.32
C SER A 36 17.42 -3.84 -15.29
N PHE A 37 18.43 -3.09 -15.72
CA PHE A 37 19.44 -3.47 -16.68
C PHE A 37 20.79 -3.02 -16.12
N ASP A 38 21.67 -3.98 -15.86
CA ASP A 38 22.89 -3.79 -15.10
C ASP A 38 24.05 -4.56 -15.76
N LEU A 39 25.27 -4.05 -15.61
CA LEU A 39 26.45 -4.62 -16.29
C LEU A 39 26.83 -5.99 -15.72
N ASN A 40 26.63 -6.19 -14.42
CA ASN A 40 27.04 -7.38 -13.69
C ASN A 40 26.09 -7.67 -12.51
N TYR A 41 26.39 -8.74 -11.77
CA TYR A 41 25.59 -9.17 -10.63
C TYR A 41 25.54 -8.14 -9.50
N ASP A 42 26.68 -7.55 -9.11
CA ASP A 42 26.73 -6.60 -7.99
C ASP A 42 25.91 -5.35 -8.27
N ALA A 43 25.98 -4.82 -9.50
CA ALA A 43 25.15 -3.71 -9.94
C ALA A 43 23.65 -4.08 -9.96
N ALA A 44 23.31 -5.30 -10.40
CA ALA A 44 21.93 -5.80 -10.37
C ALA A 44 21.40 -5.99 -8.94
N LYS A 45 22.26 -6.44 -8.01
CA LYS A 45 21.93 -6.54 -6.58
C LYS A 45 21.67 -5.17 -5.97
N ALA A 46 22.47 -4.16 -6.33
CA ALA A 46 22.21 -2.78 -5.91
C ALA A 46 20.86 -2.26 -6.45
N ALA A 47 20.54 -2.54 -7.72
CA ALA A 47 19.24 -2.19 -8.30
C ALA A 47 18.06 -2.91 -7.61
N TYR A 48 18.24 -4.20 -7.29
CA TYR A 48 17.29 -4.99 -6.53
C TYR A 48 17.03 -4.39 -5.14
N ASN A 49 18.10 -4.05 -4.41
CA ASN A 49 18.00 -3.47 -3.08
C ASN A 49 17.27 -2.12 -3.09
N ARG A 50 17.53 -1.26 -4.10
CA ARG A 50 16.77 -0.01 -4.28
C ARG A 50 15.28 -0.29 -4.46
N MET A 51 14.90 -1.31 -5.22
CA MET A 51 13.48 -1.67 -5.39
C MET A 51 12.88 -2.26 -4.11
N PHE A 52 13.63 -3.05 -3.36
CA PHE A 52 13.21 -3.56 -2.05
C PHE A 52 12.82 -2.40 -1.11
N VAL A 53 13.71 -1.43 -0.94
CA VAL A 53 13.47 -0.26 -0.07
C VAL A 53 12.32 0.61 -0.60
N ALA A 54 12.24 0.81 -1.92
CA ALA A 54 11.12 1.52 -2.52
C ALA A 54 9.77 0.85 -2.24
N TYR A 55 9.71 -0.49 -2.18
CA TYR A 55 8.49 -1.23 -1.92
C TYR A 55 8.07 -1.15 -0.46
N LEU A 56 9.01 -1.26 0.48
CA LEU A 56 8.75 -1.01 1.91
C LEU A 56 8.08 0.36 2.11
N ARG A 57 8.65 1.40 1.48
CA ARG A 57 8.13 2.77 1.52
C ARG A 57 6.76 2.89 0.85
N THR A 58 6.57 2.23 -0.29
CA THR A 58 5.32 2.28 -1.06
C THR A 58 4.15 1.73 -0.25
N PHE A 59 4.29 0.52 0.31
CA PHE A 59 3.19 -0.10 1.07
C PHE A 59 2.94 0.62 2.40
N THR A 60 3.99 1.07 3.08
CA THR A 60 3.86 1.87 4.31
C THR A 60 3.11 3.17 4.09
N ARG A 61 3.40 3.87 2.98
CA ARG A 61 2.65 5.07 2.57
C ARG A 61 1.19 4.80 2.22
N MET A 62 0.81 3.55 1.99
CA MET A 62 -0.59 3.15 1.81
C MET A 62 -1.24 2.66 3.12
N GLY A 63 -0.57 2.82 4.26
CA GLY A 63 -1.06 2.35 5.56
C GLY A 63 -0.99 0.83 5.73
N LEU A 64 -0.19 0.14 4.91
CA LEU A 64 -0.05 -1.31 4.94
C LEU A 64 1.28 -1.73 5.56
N LYS A 65 1.25 -2.80 6.35
CA LYS A 65 2.46 -3.51 6.80
C LYS A 65 2.73 -4.70 5.88
N ALA A 66 3.53 -4.49 4.84
CA ALA A 66 3.93 -5.53 3.91
C ALA A 66 5.25 -6.17 4.33
N ILE A 67 5.22 -7.46 4.65
CA ILE A 67 6.40 -8.21 5.09
C ILE A 67 7.10 -8.76 3.85
N PRO A 68 8.40 -8.45 3.62
CA PRO A 68 9.17 -9.08 2.57
C PRO A 68 9.53 -10.51 2.98
N MET A 69 9.06 -11.50 2.22
CA MET A 69 9.28 -12.92 2.48
C MET A 69 10.11 -13.53 1.36
N ARG A 70 11.06 -14.40 1.71
CA ARG A 70 11.81 -15.15 0.70
C ARG A 70 10.85 -15.99 -0.12
N ALA A 71 10.99 -15.92 -1.42
CA ALA A 71 10.15 -16.64 -2.38
C ALA A 71 11.01 -17.50 -3.32
N ASP A 72 10.37 -18.41 -4.06
CA ASP A 72 11.07 -19.25 -5.02
C ASP A 72 11.80 -18.38 -6.07
N THR A 73 13.02 -18.80 -6.42
CA THR A 73 13.82 -18.17 -7.49
C THR A 73 13.65 -18.88 -8.83
N GLY A 74 12.89 -19.98 -8.85
CA GLY A 74 12.68 -20.80 -10.02
C GLY A 74 14.01 -21.34 -10.59
N PRO A 75 14.08 -21.58 -11.91
CA PRO A 75 15.25 -22.23 -12.53
C PRO A 75 16.56 -21.41 -12.49
N ILE A 76 16.50 -20.15 -12.05
CA ILE A 76 17.65 -19.24 -12.07
C ILE A 76 18.52 -19.47 -10.83
N GLY A 77 17.92 -19.90 -9.72
CA GLY A 77 18.59 -20.01 -8.42
C GLY A 77 18.98 -18.65 -7.82
N GLY A 78 19.63 -18.69 -6.66
CA GLY A 78 20.06 -17.50 -5.92
C GLY A 78 19.16 -17.19 -4.72
N ASP A 79 19.29 -15.97 -4.18
CA ASP A 79 18.58 -15.47 -2.99
C ASP A 79 17.79 -14.16 -3.25
N LEU A 80 17.79 -13.67 -4.48
CA LEU A 80 17.18 -12.38 -4.87
C LEU A 80 15.74 -12.55 -5.41
N SER A 81 14.87 -13.13 -4.58
CA SER A 81 13.42 -13.23 -4.81
C SER A 81 12.66 -12.95 -3.51
N HIS A 82 11.84 -11.90 -3.48
CA HIS A 82 11.04 -11.56 -2.30
C HIS A 82 9.61 -11.16 -2.69
N GLU A 83 8.65 -11.84 -2.09
CA GLU A 83 7.24 -11.46 -2.13
C GLU A 83 6.93 -10.53 -0.96
N PHE A 84 6.21 -9.44 -1.24
CA PHE A 84 5.71 -8.52 -0.22
C PHE A 84 4.28 -8.90 0.12
N ILE A 85 4.07 -9.37 1.34
CA ILE A 85 2.81 -9.98 1.76
C ILE A 85 2.17 -9.15 2.88
N ILE A 86 0.88 -8.84 2.70
CA ILE A 86 0.03 -8.28 3.77
C ILE A 86 -0.58 -9.45 4.54
N LEU A 87 -0.45 -9.45 5.87
CA LEU A 87 -1.09 -10.45 6.72
C LEU A 87 -2.61 -10.24 6.71
N ALA A 88 -3.36 -11.27 6.32
CA ALA A 88 -4.82 -11.26 6.25
C ALA A 88 -5.35 -12.70 6.31
N ASP A 89 -6.38 -12.95 7.11
CA ASP A 89 -6.97 -14.29 7.30
C ASP A 89 -7.52 -14.89 6.00
N THR A 90 -7.94 -14.05 5.06
CA THR A 90 -8.46 -14.42 3.73
C THR A 90 -7.37 -14.62 2.68
N GLY A 91 -6.10 -14.38 3.02
CA GLY A 91 -4.96 -14.46 2.10
C GLY A 91 -4.79 -15.83 1.45
N GLU A 92 -4.28 -15.89 0.22
CA GLU A 92 -4.08 -17.16 -0.49
C GLU A 92 -2.83 -17.92 0.00
N SER A 93 -1.80 -17.21 0.45
CA SER A 93 -0.51 -17.76 0.83
C SER A 93 -0.41 -18.00 2.34
N GLN A 94 0.04 -19.20 2.74
CA GLN A 94 0.44 -19.44 4.13
C GLN A 94 1.87 -18.90 4.34
N VAL A 95 2.07 -18.26 5.48
CA VAL A 95 3.32 -17.56 5.78
C VAL A 95 3.80 -17.79 7.21
N PHE A 96 5.10 -17.73 7.38
CA PHE A 96 5.80 -17.92 8.65
C PHE A 96 6.82 -16.80 8.81
N CYS A 97 6.68 -15.98 9.86
CA CYS A 97 7.63 -14.92 10.14
C CYS A 97 7.85 -14.69 11.65
N ASP A 98 8.96 -14.03 11.97
CA ASP A 98 9.18 -13.46 13.30
C ASP A 98 8.33 -12.18 13.47
N LYS A 99 7.73 -12.01 14.65
CA LYS A 99 6.93 -10.81 14.99
C LYS A 99 7.74 -9.52 14.95
N GLU A 100 9.07 -9.59 15.07
CA GLU A 100 9.95 -8.41 14.96
C GLU A 100 9.69 -7.62 13.65
N PHE A 101 9.28 -8.29 12.57
CA PHE A 101 8.92 -7.64 11.31
C PHE A 101 7.82 -6.58 11.44
N LEU A 102 6.96 -6.69 12.44
CA LEU A 102 5.85 -5.74 12.64
C LEU A 102 6.32 -4.38 13.18
N ASP A 103 7.55 -4.33 13.72
CA ASP A 103 8.12 -3.18 14.41
C ASP A 103 9.40 -2.64 13.74
N LEU A 104 9.88 -3.28 12.66
CA LEU A 104 11.05 -2.82 11.94
C LEU A 104 10.83 -1.42 11.33
N PRO A 105 11.80 -0.50 11.45
CA PRO A 105 11.69 0.84 10.91
C PRO A 105 11.73 0.82 9.38
N VAL A 106 10.77 1.52 8.77
CA VAL A 106 10.73 1.75 7.33
C VAL A 106 11.50 3.04 7.03
N PRO A 107 12.41 3.05 6.03
CA PRO A 107 13.19 4.24 5.71
C PRO A 107 12.32 5.43 5.29
N ASP A 108 12.66 6.62 5.77
CA ASP A 108 11.90 7.85 5.54
C ASP A 108 12.26 8.54 4.20
N ASP A 109 11.66 9.70 3.94
CA ASP A 109 11.81 10.43 2.69
C ASP A 109 13.21 11.03 2.48
N SER A 110 14.07 11.01 3.49
CA SER A 110 15.46 11.47 3.42
C SER A 110 16.46 10.39 2.96
N THR A 111 16.02 9.13 2.83
CA THR A 111 16.84 7.99 2.41
C THR A 111 17.59 8.27 1.09
N ASP A 112 18.91 8.11 1.07
CA ASP A 112 19.72 8.33 -0.13
C ASP A 112 19.79 7.08 -1.01
N PHE A 113 18.94 7.03 -2.04
CA PHE A 113 18.93 5.93 -3.01
C PHE A 113 20.17 5.84 -3.91
N GLN A 114 21.10 6.80 -3.84
CA GLN A 114 22.39 6.71 -4.53
C GLN A 114 23.48 6.05 -3.66
N ASN A 115 23.23 5.87 -2.36
CA ASN A 115 24.15 5.22 -1.44
C ASN A 115 23.85 3.72 -1.33
N ASP A 116 24.45 2.92 -2.22
CA ASP A 116 24.21 1.47 -2.26
C ASP A 116 24.54 0.75 -0.94
N GLY A 117 25.48 1.28 -0.14
CA GLY A 117 25.84 0.72 1.17
C GLY A 117 24.74 0.92 2.23
N GLU A 118 24.16 2.11 2.28
CA GLU A 118 23.01 2.42 3.15
C GLU A 118 21.79 1.58 2.78
N ILE A 119 21.45 1.52 1.50
CA ILE A 119 20.33 0.71 0.99
C ILE A 119 20.55 -0.78 1.29
N ALA A 120 21.78 -1.29 1.10
CA ALA A 120 22.10 -2.68 1.44
C ALA A 120 21.97 -2.96 2.95
N GLY A 121 22.32 -2.00 3.81
CA GLY A 121 22.14 -2.10 5.26
C GLY A 121 20.67 -2.22 5.67
N VAL A 122 19.78 -1.45 5.04
CA VAL A 122 18.33 -1.58 5.24
C VAL A 122 17.85 -2.98 4.82
N VAL A 123 18.21 -3.43 3.62
CA VAL A 123 17.79 -4.76 3.13
C VAL A 123 18.30 -5.86 4.05
N GLN A 124 19.54 -5.76 4.54
CA GLN A 124 20.08 -6.70 5.52
C GLN A 124 19.25 -6.72 6.80
N GLN A 125 18.89 -5.56 7.35
CA GLN A 125 18.03 -5.48 8.53
C GLN A 125 16.67 -6.16 8.29
N TRP A 126 16.06 -5.89 7.13
CA TRP A 126 14.76 -6.45 6.75
C TRP A 126 14.80 -7.90 6.24
N THR A 127 15.97 -8.54 6.17
CA THR A 127 16.10 -9.96 5.75
C THR A 127 16.80 -10.83 6.80
N THR A 128 17.20 -10.23 7.93
CA THR A 128 17.84 -10.91 9.06
C THR A 128 16.83 -11.72 9.88
N PRO A 129 15.66 -11.18 10.29
CA PRO A 129 14.65 -11.99 10.96
C PRO A 129 14.05 -13.00 9.97
N TYR A 130 13.56 -14.13 10.49
CA TYR A 130 13.03 -15.19 9.66
C TYR A 130 11.68 -14.79 9.04
N ALA A 131 11.56 -14.84 7.72
CA ALA A 131 10.29 -14.72 7.00
C ALA A 131 10.32 -15.52 5.70
N ALA A 132 9.36 -16.43 5.55
CA ALA A 132 9.24 -17.30 4.40
C ALA A 132 7.78 -17.59 4.05
N THR A 133 7.52 -17.76 2.75
CA THR A 133 6.31 -18.42 2.26
C THR A 133 6.36 -19.91 2.56
N ASP A 134 5.22 -20.60 2.51
CA ASP A 134 5.13 -22.06 2.70
C ASP A 134 6.13 -22.84 1.81
N GLU A 135 6.33 -22.39 0.57
CA GLU A 135 7.25 -23.03 -0.39
C GLU A 135 8.72 -22.96 0.04
N MET A 136 9.10 -21.92 0.79
CA MET A 136 10.47 -21.66 1.25
C MET A 136 10.63 -21.88 2.76
N HIS A 137 9.61 -22.45 3.41
CA HIS A 137 9.61 -22.70 4.84
C HIS A 137 10.64 -23.76 5.22
N ASP A 138 11.38 -23.50 6.29
CA ASP A 138 12.38 -24.39 6.87
C ASP A 138 11.99 -24.61 8.33
N GLU A 139 11.43 -25.79 8.59
CA GLU A 139 10.87 -26.16 9.89
C GLU A 139 11.96 -26.16 10.99
N ALA A 140 13.19 -26.55 10.67
CA ALA A 140 14.27 -26.59 11.66
C ALA A 140 14.73 -25.18 12.08
N VAL A 141 14.79 -24.24 11.13
CA VAL A 141 15.08 -22.82 11.45
C VAL A 141 13.94 -22.20 12.24
N TRP A 142 12.70 -22.51 11.84
CA TRP A 142 11.50 -22.01 12.50
C TRP A 142 11.36 -22.48 13.96
N GLU A 143 11.54 -23.78 14.20
CA GLU A 143 11.55 -24.37 15.55
C GLU A 143 12.73 -23.88 16.42
N GLY A 144 13.74 -23.27 15.81
CA GLY A 144 14.85 -22.63 16.52
C GLY A 144 14.52 -21.24 17.09
N LEU A 145 13.46 -20.58 16.61
CA LEU A 145 13.03 -19.26 17.09
C LEU A 145 12.36 -19.36 18.47
N PRO A 146 12.34 -18.30 19.30
CA PRO A 146 11.51 -18.25 20.50
C PRO A 146 10.03 -18.48 20.20
N ASP A 147 9.34 -19.30 21.00
CA ASP A 147 7.91 -19.64 20.78
C ASP A 147 7.01 -18.39 20.75
N ASP A 148 7.34 -17.36 21.51
CA ASP A 148 6.60 -16.11 21.59
C ASP A 148 6.87 -15.15 20.43
N SER A 149 7.97 -15.31 19.68
CA SER A 149 8.30 -14.50 18.50
C SER A 149 7.72 -15.08 17.20
N ARG A 150 7.35 -16.35 17.17
CA ARG A 150 6.76 -17.01 16.00
C ARG A 150 5.36 -16.47 15.65
N LEU A 151 5.17 -16.09 14.39
CA LEU A 151 3.89 -15.74 13.78
C LEU A 151 3.62 -16.60 12.53
N SER A 152 2.59 -17.43 12.58
CA SER A 152 2.04 -18.11 11.41
C SER A 152 0.69 -17.48 11.05
N ALA A 153 0.52 -17.14 9.78
CA ALA A 153 -0.67 -16.46 9.29
C ALA A 153 -0.94 -16.82 7.83
N ARG A 154 -2.05 -16.28 7.30
CA ARG A 154 -2.29 -16.19 5.87
C ARG A 154 -1.98 -14.77 5.39
N GLY A 155 -1.70 -14.62 4.10
CA GLY A 155 -1.42 -13.30 3.55
C GLY A 155 -1.70 -13.16 2.06
N ILE A 156 -1.79 -11.90 1.65
CA ILE A 156 -2.05 -11.46 0.28
C ILE A 156 -0.75 -10.91 -0.30
N GLU A 157 -0.22 -11.55 -1.35
CA GLU A 157 0.93 -11.07 -2.11
C GLU A 157 0.53 -9.80 -2.91
N VAL A 158 1.12 -8.66 -2.56
CA VAL A 158 0.84 -7.34 -3.17
C VAL A 158 1.96 -6.84 -4.08
N GLY A 159 3.13 -7.47 -4.01
CA GLY A 159 4.22 -7.23 -4.93
C GLY A 159 5.29 -8.31 -4.87
N HIS A 160 6.09 -8.40 -5.94
CA HIS A 160 7.17 -9.38 -6.06
C HIS A 160 8.35 -8.72 -6.75
N ILE A 161 9.54 -8.89 -6.18
CA ILE A 161 10.81 -8.47 -6.76
C ILE A 161 11.68 -9.69 -7.04
N PHE A 162 12.29 -9.74 -8.22
CA PHE A 162 13.00 -10.92 -8.69
C PHE A 162 14.18 -10.55 -9.60
N HIS A 163 15.38 -11.07 -9.31
CA HIS A 163 16.54 -11.02 -10.21
C HIS A 163 16.59 -12.26 -11.10
N PHE A 164 16.84 -12.07 -12.39
CA PHE A 164 16.88 -13.17 -13.35
C PHE A 164 18.12 -13.21 -14.25
N GLY A 165 19.16 -12.45 -13.89
CA GLY A 165 20.43 -12.44 -14.58
C GLY A 165 20.27 -12.25 -16.09
N ASP A 166 20.80 -13.19 -16.86
CA ASP A 166 20.83 -13.11 -18.32
C ASP A 166 19.78 -13.97 -19.03
N LYS A 167 18.74 -14.42 -18.29
CA LYS A 167 17.66 -15.28 -18.81
C LYS A 167 17.04 -14.77 -20.11
N TYR A 168 16.86 -13.45 -20.25
CA TYR A 168 16.33 -12.83 -21.46
C TYR A 168 17.42 -12.20 -22.34
N SER A 169 18.46 -11.63 -21.75
CA SER A 169 19.50 -10.93 -22.52
C SER A 169 20.34 -11.88 -23.39
N LYS A 170 20.54 -13.14 -22.98
CA LYS A 170 21.17 -14.18 -23.80
C LYS A 170 20.35 -14.53 -25.05
N PRO A 171 19.11 -15.05 -24.95
CA PRO A 171 18.34 -15.47 -26.11
C PRO A 171 17.93 -14.29 -27.03
N MET A 172 17.83 -13.08 -26.50
CA MET A 172 17.50 -11.88 -27.27
C MET A 172 18.73 -11.12 -27.79
N ASN A 173 19.95 -11.60 -27.49
CA ASN A 173 21.22 -10.96 -27.85
C ASN A 173 21.32 -9.48 -27.40
N ALA A 174 20.81 -9.17 -26.20
CA ALA A 174 20.93 -7.85 -25.59
C ALA A 174 22.28 -7.72 -24.88
N LYS A 175 23.20 -6.97 -25.49
CA LYS A 175 24.58 -6.80 -25.03
C LYS A 175 24.97 -5.34 -24.93
N VAL A 176 25.95 -5.07 -24.07
CA VAL A 176 26.61 -3.77 -23.94
C VAL A 176 28.13 -3.95 -23.91
N GLN A 177 28.88 -2.94 -24.35
CA GLN A 177 30.33 -2.93 -24.19
C GLN A 177 30.69 -2.55 -22.74
N GLY A 178 31.44 -3.41 -22.06
CA GLY A 178 31.92 -3.18 -20.72
C GLY A 178 33.19 -2.32 -20.67
N PRO A 179 33.62 -1.89 -19.46
CA PRO A 179 34.87 -1.16 -19.27
C PRO A 179 36.13 -1.93 -19.70
N ASP A 180 36.04 -3.26 -19.81
CA ASP A 180 37.09 -4.14 -20.33
C ASP A 180 37.13 -4.20 -21.86
N GLY A 181 36.27 -3.43 -22.54
CA GLY A 181 36.13 -3.38 -23.99
C GLY A 181 35.40 -4.58 -24.60
N LYS A 182 34.94 -5.55 -23.79
CA LYS A 182 34.24 -6.76 -24.25
C LYS A 182 32.73 -6.55 -24.22
N GLU A 183 32.01 -7.37 -24.99
CA GLU A 183 30.56 -7.42 -24.90
C GLU A 183 30.11 -8.29 -23.73
N HIS A 184 29.18 -7.77 -22.93
CA HIS A 184 28.53 -8.48 -21.84
C HIS A 184 27.02 -8.53 -22.08
N HIS A 185 26.41 -9.68 -21.83
CA HIS A 185 24.96 -9.76 -21.75
C HIS A 185 24.48 -9.03 -20.50
N VAL A 186 23.44 -8.21 -20.65
CA VAL A 186 22.93 -7.41 -19.55
C VAL A 186 22.34 -8.30 -18.46
N SER A 187 22.68 -8.05 -17.19
CA SER A 187 22.05 -8.67 -16.02
C SER A 187 20.77 -7.92 -15.68
N MET A 188 19.67 -8.63 -15.46
CA MET A 188 18.34 -8.04 -15.39
C MET A 188 17.55 -8.49 -14.16
N GLY A 189 16.63 -7.64 -13.71
CA GLY A 189 15.63 -7.95 -12.69
C GLY A 189 14.26 -7.34 -13.04
N SER A 190 13.19 -7.85 -12.42
CA SER A 190 11.83 -7.30 -12.55
C SER A 190 11.17 -7.07 -11.20
N TYR A 191 10.30 -6.06 -11.16
CA TYR A 191 9.69 -5.59 -9.93
C TYR A 191 8.21 -5.28 -10.18
N GLY A 192 7.32 -6.15 -9.72
CA GLY A 192 5.87 -6.06 -9.88
C GLY A 192 5.13 -5.55 -8.63
N ILE A 193 4.20 -4.62 -8.81
CA ILE A 193 3.15 -4.28 -7.83
C ILE A 193 1.82 -4.39 -8.56
N GLY A 194 0.79 -4.91 -7.90
CA GLY A 194 -0.58 -4.95 -8.44
C GLY A 194 -1.48 -3.86 -7.85
N PRO A 195 -1.53 -2.63 -8.40
CA PRO A 195 -2.42 -1.56 -7.92
C PRO A 195 -3.88 -1.97 -7.75
N THR A 196 -4.43 -2.76 -8.67
CA THR A 196 -5.82 -3.24 -8.58
C THR A 196 -6.03 -4.22 -7.43
N ARG A 197 -5.07 -5.14 -7.21
CA ARG A 197 -5.07 -6.06 -6.07
C ARG A 197 -4.90 -5.32 -4.74
N LEU A 198 -4.10 -4.25 -4.71
CA LEU A 198 -3.87 -3.44 -3.52
C LEU A 198 -5.16 -2.84 -2.94
N ILE A 199 -6.13 -2.46 -3.78
CA ILE A 199 -7.44 -1.94 -3.31
C ILE A 199 -8.11 -2.96 -2.39
N ALA A 200 -8.20 -4.21 -2.81
CA ALA A 200 -8.79 -5.26 -1.98
C ALA A 200 -7.92 -5.59 -0.77
N ALA A 201 -6.59 -5.65 -0.92
CA ALA A 201 -5.69 -5.91 0.20
C ALA A 201 -5.81 -4.84 1.32
N ILE A 202 -6.02 -3.57 0.95
CA ILE A 202 -6.27 -2.49 1.90
C ILE A 202 -7.60 -2.69 2.63
N ILE A 203 -8.67 -3.04 1.91
CA ILE A 203 -9.98 -3.29 2.54
C ILE A 203 -9.92 -4.49 3.47
N GLU A 204 -9.31 -5.60 3.05
CA GLU A 204 -9.15 -6.80 3.90
C GLU A 204 -8.37 -6.48 5.18
N ALA A 205 -7.34 -5.62 5.10
CA ALA A 205 -6.55 -5.20 6.26
C ALA A 205 -7.21 -4.09 7.10
N SER A 206 -8.23 -3.39 6.58
CA SER A 206 -8.76 -2.16 7.17
C SER A 206 -10.26 -1.99 6.91
N HIS A 207 -11.06 -2.77 7.64
CA HIS A 207 -12.52 -2.70 7.66
C HIS A 207 -13.07 -3.05 9.06
N ASP A 208 -14.34 -2.76 9.27
CA ASP A 208 -15.14 -3.24 10.40
C ASP A 208 -16.53 -3.69 9.93
N ASP A 209 -17.41 -4.05 10.88
CA ASP A 209 -18.78 -4.49 10.60
C ASP A 209 -19.64 -3.45 9.84
N ASN A 210 -19.26 -2.17 9.88
CA ASN A 210 -19.99 -1.09 9.21
C ASN A 210 -19.44 -0.79 7.81
N GLY A 211 -18.22 -1.22 7.49
CA GLY A 211 -17.66 -1.12 6.14
C GLY A 211 -16.17 -0.79 6.11
N ILE A 212 -15.74 -0.11 5.06
CA ILE A 212 -14.33 0.16 4.78
C ILE A 212 -13.78 1.19 5.78
N ILE A 213 -12.48 1.12 6.07
CA ILE A 213 -11.74 2.17 6.77
C ILE A 213 -10.52 2.51 5.91
N TRP A 214 -10.58 3.56 5.10
CA TRP A 214 -9.45 3.92 4.24
C TRP A 214 -8.29 4.52 5.04
N PRO A 215 -7.03 4.13 4.77
CA PRO A 215 -5.88 4.96 5.07
C PRO A 215 -5.98 6.29 4.31
N ALA A 216 -5.65 7.41 4.97
CA ALA A 216 -5.87 8.76 4.41
C ALA A 216 -5.21 8.96 3.03
N SER A 217 -4.03 8.40 2.82
CA SER A 217 -3.24 8.47 1.60
C SER A 217 -3.88 7.86 0.35
N VAL A 218 -4.90 7.01 0.51
CA VAL A 218 -5.56 6.25 -0.57
C VAL A 218 -7.08 6.36 -0.51
N ALA A 219 -7.60 7.16 0.43
CA ALA A 219 -9.03 7.43 0.49
C ALA A 219 -9.46 8.20 -0.79
N PRO A 220 -10.65 7.91 -1.35
CA PRO A 220 -11.11 8.61 -2.55
C PRO A 220 -11.50 10.06 -2.30
N PHE A 221 -11.71 10.43 -1.03
CA PHE A 221 -11.92 11.80 -0.54
C PHE A 221 -11.40 11.87 0.90
N ASP A 222 -10.97 13.05 1.33
CA ASP A 222 -10.51 13.27 2.71
C ASP A 222 -11.67 13.28 3.71
N VAL A 223 -12.81 13.87 3.29
CA VAL A 223 -13.93 14.20 4.18
C VAL A 223 -15.28 13.85 3.55
N SER A 224 -16.14 13.17 4.30
CA SER A 224 -17.59 13.08 4.06
C SER A 224 -18.29 14.23 4.76
N LEU A 225 -18.78 15.23 4.01
CA LEU A 225 -19.61 16.31 4.56
C LEU A 225 -21.09 15.90 4.47
N ILE A 226 -21.76 15.78 5.61
CA ILE A 226 -23.11 15.21 5.72
C ILE A 226 -24.08 16.30 6.17
N ASN A 227 -25.00 16.68 5.29
CA ASN A 227 -26.14 17.55 5.65
C ASN A 227 -27.31 16.70 6.12
N MET A 228 -27.64 16.78 7.42
CA MET A 228 -28.72 15.99 8.02
C MET A 228 -30.13 16.49 7.67
N LYS A 229 -30.26 17.72 7.14
CA LYS A 229 -31.55 18.33 6.82
C LYS A 229 -31.41 19.25 5.59
N VAL A 230 -31.25 18.61 4.43
CA VAL A 230 -31.18 19.30 3.14
C VAL A 230 -32.43 20.15 2.91
N GLY A 231 -32.26 21.36 2.39
CA GLY A 231 -33.33 22.33 2.17
C GLY A 231 -33.64 23.20 3.40
N ASP A 232 -33.00 22.93 4.55
CA ASP A 232 -32.99 23.86 5.68
C ASP A 232 -31.89 24.90 5.45
N ALA A 233 -32.28 26.17 5.30
CA ALA A 233 -31.37 27.24 4.91
C ALA A 233 -30.12 27.35 5.80
N ALA A 234 -30.26 27.16 7.11
CA ALA A 234 -29.11 27.24 8.03
C ALA A 234 -28.15 26.06 7.86
N CYS A 235 -28.67 24.85 7.63
CA CYS A 235 -27.84 23.67 7.36
C CYS A 235 -27.15 23.78 6.00
N ASP A 236 -27.87 24.19 4.97
CA ASP A 236 -27.34 24.31 3.61
C ASP A 236 -26.23 25.37 3.55
N GLU A 237 -26.46 26.57 4.12
CA GLU A 237 -25.45 27.63 4.19
C GLU A 237 -24.20 27.21 4.97
N LEU A 238 -24.37 26.48 6.08
CA LEU A 238 -23.24 25.99 6.87
C LEU A 238 -22.43 24.93 6.12
N CYS A 239 -23.10 23.99 5.44
CA CYS A 239 -22.42 22.99 4.62
C CYS A 239 -21.61 23.65 3.50
N GLU A 240 -22.20 24.60 2.77
CA GLU A 240 -21.51 25.34 1.71
C GLU A 240 -20.29 26.10 2.25
N ARG A 241 -20.41 26.71 3.43
CA ARG A 241 -19.29 27.39 4.09
C ARG A 241 -18.15 26.43 4.42
N ILE A 242 -18.46 25.28 5.02
CA ILE A 242 -17.46 24.27 5.37
C ILE A 242 -16.81 23.69 4.12
N ASN A 243 -17.61 23.33 3.12
CA ASN A 243 -17.12 22.85 1.84
C ASN A 243 -16.13 23.86 1.23
N SER A 244 -16.46 25.16 1.24
CA SER A 244 -15.56 26.21 0.77
C SER A 244 -14.26 26.32 1.59
N ILE A 245 -14.33 26.22 2.91
CA ILE A 245 -13.15 26.28 3.80
C ILE A 245 -12.21 25.11 3.49
N LEU A 246 -12.73 23.89 3.43
CA LEU A 246 -11.95 22.67 3.26
C LEU A 246 -11.35 22.57 1.84
N THR A 247 -12.16 22.84 0.81
CA THR A 247 -11.67 22.81 -0.59
C THR A 247 -10.63 23.89 -0.86
N LYS A 248 -10.77 25.11 -0.28
CA LYS A 248 -9.72 26.15 -0.37
C LYS A 248 -8.41 25.75 0.30
N ALA A 249 -8.46 24.87 1.29
CA ALA A 249 -7.29 24.29 1.95
C ALA A 249 -6.74 23.06 1.19
N GLY A 250 -7.31 22.70 0.03
CA GLY A 250 -6.87 21.59 -0.80
C GLY A 250 -7.40 20.22 -0.38
N LYS A 251 -8.38 20.16 0.54
CA LYS A 251 -9.04 18.90 0.91
C LYS A 251 -10.06 18.47 -0.15
N GLU A 252 -10.11 17.18 -0.42
CA GLU A 252 -11.13 16.57 -1.27
C GLU A 252 -12.37 16.24 -0.42
N VAL A 253 -13.49 16.91 -0.71
CA VAL A 253 -14.73 16.80 0.06
C VAL A 253 -15.80 16.08 -0.75
N LEU A 254 -16.33 14.99 -0.21
CA LEU A 254 -17.56 14.37 -0.68
C LEU A 254 -18.73 14.97 0.09
N TYR A 255 -19.47 15.88 -0.55
CA TYR A 255 -20.66 16.48 0.03
C TYR A 255 -21.90 15.62 -0.26
N ASP A 256 -22.48 15.03 0.79
CA ASP A 256 -23.78 14.35 0.75
C ASP A 256 -24.92 15.36 0.97
N ASP A 257 -25.35 15.96 -0.14
CA ASP A 257 -26.50 16.87 -0.28
C ASP A 257 -27.79 16.14 -0.69
N THR A 258 -27.81 14.80 -0.61
CA THR A 258 -28.97 14.01 -1.05
C THR A 258 -30.18 14.19 -0.13
N ASP A 259 -31.40 14.15 -0.66
CA ASP A 259 -32.63 14.20 0.14
C ASP A 259 -32.92 12.83 0.79
N GLN A 260 -32.07 12.44 1.74
CA GLN A 260 -32.17 11.22 2.52
C GLN A 260 -32.18 11.50 4.02
N ARG A 261 -32.77 10.58 4.79
CA ARG A 261 -32.75 10.64 6.25
C ARG A 261 -31.33 10.43 6.78
N ALA A 262 -30.98 11.12 7.87
CA ALA A 262 -29.66 11.07 8.49
C ALA A 262 -29.13 9.64 8.72
N GLY A 263 -29.97 8.70 9.18
CA GLY A 263 -29.54 7.31 9.39
C GLY A 263 -29.04 6.63 8.10
N GLY A 264 -29.66 6.91 6.95
CA GLY A 264 -29.21 6.39 5.66
C GLY A 264 -27.89 7.01 5.21
N LYS A 265 -27.72 8.31 5.45
CA LYS A 265 -26.45 9.02 5.17
C LYS A 265 -25.31 8.48 6.03
N PHE A 266 -25.53 8.27 7.32
CA PHE A 266 -24.51 7.72 8.22
C PHE A 266 -24.11 6.30 7.84
N ALA A 267 -25.08 5.44 7.49
CA ALA A 267 -24.78 4.08 7.02
C ALA A 267 -23.95 4.11 5.74
N THR A 268 -24.28 4.98 4.78
CA THR A 268 -23.49 5.16 3.55
C THR A 268 -22.09 5.67 3.86
N ALA A 269 -21.95 6.69 4.71
CA ALA A 269 -20.66 7.29 5.06
C ALA A 269 -19.74 6.30 5.80
N ASP A 270 -20.30 5.47 6.69
CA ASP A 270 -19.55 4.40 7.35
C ASP A 270 -19.14 3.29 6.38
N LEU A 271 -20.04 2.93 5.44
CA LEU A 271 -19.79 1.90 4.43
C LEU A 271 -18.63 2.26 3.49
N ILE A 272 -18.65 3.48 2.95
CA ILE A 272 -17.64 3.94 1.98
C ILE A 272 -16.30 4.30 2.63
N GLY A 273 -16.29 4.54 3.95
CA GLY A 273 -15.08 4.48 4.76
C GLY A 273 -14.13 5.68 4.70
N LEU A 274 -14.63 6.88 4.36
CA LEU A 274 -13.79 8.07 4.31
C LEU A 274 -13.19 8.39 5.69
N PRO A 275 -11.94 8.87 5.80
CA PRO A 275 -11.25 9.06 7.08
C PRO A 275 -12.03 9.91 8.08
N TRP A 276 -12.70 10.96 7.59
CA TRP A 276 -13.43 11.93 8.39
C TRP A 276 -14.87 12.09 7.94
N GLN A 277 -15.78 12.23 8.88
CA GLN A 277 -17.15 12.67 8.63
C GLN A 277 -17.37 14.00 9.35
N VAL A 278 -17.81 15.02 8.60
CA VAL A 278 -18.23 16.31 9.14
C VAL A 278 -19.75 16.38 9.02
N ILE A 279 -20.44 16.49 10.15
CA ILE A 279 -21.88 16.32 10.24
C ILE A 279 -22.51 17.66 10.62
N VAL A 280 -23.43 18.12 9.79
CA VAL A 280 -24.18 19.36 9.98
C VAL A 280 -25.64 19.03 10.24
N GLY A 281 -26.13 19.38 11.43
CA GLY A 281 -27.53 19.25 11.80
C GLY A 281 -28.13 20.58 12.27
N PRO A 282 -29.47 20.69 12.37
CA PRO A 282 -30.14 21.98 12.64
C PRO A 282 -29.71 22.67 13.93
N ARG A 283 -29.42 21.90 15.00
CA ARG A 283 -28.97 22.44 16.29
C ARG A 283 -27.57 23.03 16.18
N GLY A 284 -26.64 22.30 15.55
CA GLY A 284 -25.28 22.76 15.31
C GLY A 284 -25.26 23.97 14.38
N ALA A 285 -26.06 23.96 13.31
CA ALA A 285 -26.20 25.09 12.40
C ALA A 285 -26.64 26.39 13.09
N ALA A 286 -27.62 26.31 14.00
CA ALA A 286 -28.04 27.45 14.80
C ALA A 286 -26.97 27.97 15.78
N ALA A 287 -26.07 27.09 16.23
CA ALA A 287 -24.96 27.43 17.13
C ALA A 287 -23.65 27.76 16.39
N GLY A 288 -23.57 27.57 15.07
CA GLY A 288 -22.33 27.68 14.31
C GLY A 288 -21.33 26.53 14.55
N GLU A 289 -21.82 25.39 15.02
CA GLU A 289 -21.03 24.21 15.39
C GLU A 289 -21.31 23.03 14.45
N ILE A 290 -20.32 22.14 14.37
CA ILE A 290 -20.35 20.89 13.62
C ILE A 290 -19.95 19.73 14.52
N GLU A 291 -20.40 18.53 14.17
CA GLU A 291 -19.85 17.30 14.74
C GLU A 291 -18.83 16.71 13.76
N VAL A 292 -17.65 16.34 14.25
CA VAL A 292 -16.61 15.65 13.47
C VAL A 292 -16.41 14.27 14.03
N LYS A 293 -16.44 13.25 13.16
CA LYS A 293 -16.20 11.84 13.50
C LYS A 293 -14.95 11.34 12.78
N ASN A 294 -14.05 10.69 13.51
CA ASN A 294 -12.99 9.89 12.92
C ASN A 294 -13.52 8.49 12.57
N ARG A 295 -13.44 8.07 11.30
CA ARG A 295 -14.01 6.78 10.86
C ARG A 295 -13.30 5.57 11.47
N ARG A 296 -12.01 5.66 11.75
CA ARG A 296 -11.20 4.57 12.30
C ARG A 296 -11.48 4.35 13.79
N THR A 297 -11.49 5.42 14.58
CA THR A 297 -11.66 5.32 16.05
C THR A 297 -13.12 5.38 16.48
N GLY A 298 -14.00 5.93 15.64
CA GLY A 298 -15.39 6.22 15.97
C GLY A 298 -15.57 7.41 16.92
N GLU A 299 -14.47 8.05 17.34
CA GLU A 299 -14.49 9.23 18.20
C GLU A 299 -15.23 10.38 17.52
N ARG A 300 -16.04 11.10 18.32
CA ARG A 300 -16.83 12.24 17.88
C ARG A 300 -16.56 13.44 18.76
N VAL A 301 -16.41 14.60 18.13
CA VAL A 301 -16.26 15.87 18.82
C VAL A 301 -17.18 16.92 18.20
N THR A 302 -17.74 17.79 19.04
CA THR A 302 -18.48 18.97 18.58
C THR A 302 -17.56 20.18 18.68
N ILE A 303 -17.37 20.89 17.58
CA ILE A 303 -16.47 22.03 17.48
C ILE A 303 -17.11 23.18 16.70
N PRO A 304 -16.67 24.43 16.89
CA PRO A 304 -17.04 25.53 16.00
C PRO A 304 -16.64 25.22 14.56
N ALA A 305 -17.49 25.56 13.59
CA ALA A 305 -17.25 25.24 12.18
C ALA A 305 -15.94 25.85 11.63
N GLU A 306 -15.48 26.96 12.18
CA GLU A 306 -14.21 27.61 11.81
C GLU A 306 -12.98 26.78 12.21
N GLN A 307 -13.11 25.88 13.20
CA GLN A 307 -12.04 25.00 13.66
C GLN A 307 -11.95 23.68 12.89
N ALA A 308 -12.87 23.45 11.93
CA ALA A 308 -12.93 22.20 11.17
C ALA A 308 -11.58 21.82 10.55
N LEU A 309 -10.97 22.75 9.81
CA LEU A 309 -9.70 22.50 9.12
C LEU A 309 -8.58 22.15 10.11
N HIS A 310 -8.42 22.93 11.18
CA HIS A 310 -7.39 22.71 12.19
C HIS A 310 -7.55 21.34 12.87
N HIS A 311 -8.78 20.92 13.15
CA HIS A 311 -9.03 19.62 13.76
C HIS A 311 -8.66 18.47 12.81
N LEU A 312 -9.01 18.59 11.53
CA LEU A 312 -8.72 17.57 10.53
C LEU A 312 -7.21 17.44 10.25
N ASP A 313 -6.45 18.54 10.31
CA ASP A 313 -5.00 18.51 10.11
C ASP A 313 -4.22 18.04 11.35
N SER A 314 -4.77 18.24 12.57
CA SER A 314 -4.13 17.79 13.81
C SER A 314 -4.41 16.32 14.16
N GLY A 315 -5.46 15.74 13.59
CA GLY A 315 -5.81 14.33 13.77
C GLY A 315 -5.38 13.38 12.65
N ALA A 316 -4.76 13.91 11.57
CA ALA A 316 -4.30 13.14 10.41
C ALA A 316 -2.92 12.49 10.64
#